data_AF-U7QTG7-F1
#
_entry.id   AF-U7QTG7-F1
#
_cell.length_a   1.000
_cell.length_b   1.000
_cell.length_c   1.000
_cell.angle_alpha   90.00
_cell.angle_beta   90.00
_cell.angle_gamma   90.00
#
_symmetry.space_group_name_H-M   'P 1'
#
loop_
_entity.id
_entity.type
_entity.pdbx_description
1 polymer ?
#
loop_
_entity_poly.entity_id
_entity_poly.type
_entity_poly.pdbx_seq_one_letter_code
_entity_poly.pdbx_strand_id
1 'polypeptide(L)'
;MLKITKNIFFGRNNPFGIIHEPQASNILKYISGNQDAINISPNILLPGFVGITVEILDHTSALKFGLPMVFDVSDGHAKDISASRKLGQLLLNEAEVTLSNESETFNSCGQMLRNVSYDSSEKARRDSQETHFKSDMTHGSTVQYATYNSAWWNDPAHLRGNNCYAYACNVRTDGNTQSSWPHPGFCQKSKIPGSNEELLEGVRNDRIIRLKEGMSPVNGSNENPAWIVGLAAGFPNDAEAWDYHWYRKVWHGNNSDSYYWGHKPGASLVANTNDAEKDAKKRGYDSWLGYFAIQNVKICASL
;
A
#
# COMPACT_ATOMS: atom_id res chain seq x y z
N MET A 1 18.57 -2.24 26.30
CA MET A 1 17.24 -2.68 25.81
C MET A 1 17.09 -2.36 24.33
N LEU A 2 16.42 -3.24 23.58
CA LEU A 2 16.12 -3.06 22.16
C LEU A 2 14.61 -3.13 21.93
N LYS A 3 14.08 -2.28 21.08
CA LYS A 3 12.73 -2.41 20.54
C LYS A 3 12.81 -2.96 19.12
N ILE A 4 12.16 -4.09 18.89
CA ILE A 4 12.20 -4.82 17.62
C ILE A 4 10.83 -4.69 16.97
N THR A 5 10.75 -3.96 15.87
CA THR A 5 9.49 -3.73 15.15
C THR A 5 9.46 -4.55 13.87
N LYS A 6 8.47 -5.43 13.71
CA LYS A 6 8.30 -6.24 12.51
C LYS A 6 7.50 -5.44 11.48
N ASN A 7 8.13 -4.99 10.40
CA ASN A 7 7.51 -4.10 9.41
C ASN A 7 6.65 -4.90 8.42
N ILE A 8 5.46 -5.30 8.84
CA ILE A 8 4.50 -6.10 8.05
C ILE A 8 3.23 -5.33 7.70
N PHE A 9 2.92 -4.30 8.48
CA PHE A 9 1.73 -3.48 8.36
C PHE A 9 2.09 -2.05 7.97
N PHE A 10 1.26 -1.48 7.12
CA PHE A 10 1.28 -0.06 6.77
C PHE A 10 -0.15 0.41 7.05
N GLY A 11 -0.29 1.50 7.80
CA GLY A 11 -1.60 2.00 8.24
C GLY A 11 -2.16 1.35 9.51
N ARG A 12 -1.42 0.45 10.16
CA ARG A 12 -1.61 0.10 11.59
C ARG A 12 -0.25 -0.05 12.25
N ASN A 13 -0.20 0.07 13.57
CA ASN A 13 1.03 -0.16 14.31
C ASN A 13 1.58 -1.55 13.98
N ASN A 14 2.84 -1.58 13.59
CA ASN A 14 3.57 -2.83 13.43
C ASN A 14 3.71 -3.49 14.80
N PRO A 15 3.62 -4.83 14.88
CA PRO A 15 3.89 -5.52 16.13
C PRO A 15 5.36 -5.29 16.49
N PHE A 16 5.60 -5.03 17.77
CA PHE A 16 6.93 -4.82 18.30
C PHE A 16 7.13 -5.61 19.59
N GLY A 17 8.34 -6.11 19.82
CA GLY A 17 8.75 -6.72 21.08
C GLY A 17 9.92 -5.97 21.69
N ILE A 18 10.11 -6.12 23.01
CA ILE A 18 11.26 -5.56 23.73
C ILE A 18 12.21 -6.70 24.10
N ILE A 19 13.49 -6.50 23.81
CA ILE A 19 14.57 -7.34 24.32
C ILE A 19 15.27 -6.59 25.46
N HIS A 20 15.23 -7.20 26.65
CA HIS A 20 15.82 -6.64 27.86
C HIS A 20 17.30 -7.03 28.01
N GLU A 21 17.96 -6.45 29.00
CA GLU A 21 19.30 -6.88 29.42
C GLU A 21 19.22 -8.23 30.16
N PRO A 22 20.27 -9.08 30.09
CA PRO A 22 21.55 -8.88 29.40
C PRO A 22 21.56 -9.24 27.90
N GLN A 23 20.47 -9.82 27.38
CA GLN A 23 20.38 -10.29 25.99
C GLN A 23 20.59 -9.16 24.98
N ALA A 24 20.01 -7.99 25.23
CA ALA A 24 20.21 -6.80 24.42
C ALA A 24 21.69 -6.44 24.26
N SER A 25 22.48 -6.42 25.34
CA SER A 25 23.93 -6.15 25.27
C SER A 25 24.69 -7.20 24.43
N ASN A 26 24.34 -8.47 24.56
CA ASN A 26 24.97 -9.55 23.78
C ASN A 26 24.68 -9.42 22.28
N ILE A 27 23.44 -9.09 21.93
CA ILE A 27 23.02 -8.85 20.54
C ILE A 27 23.73 -7.62 19.98
N LEU A 28 23.80 -6.50 20.73
CA LEU A 28 24.52 -5.31 20.28
C LEU A 28 26.01 -5.56 20.07
N LYS A 29 26.65 -6.35 20.95
CA LYS A 29 28.03 -6.79 20.76
C LYS A 29 28.21 -7.61 19.48
N TYR A 30 27.28 -8.52 19.18
CA TYR A 30 27.27 -9.28 17.94
C TYR A 30 27.13 -8.37 16.71
N ILE A 31 26.17 -7.43 16.73
CA ILE A 31 25.92 -6.49 15.63
C ILE A 31 27.13 -5.58 15.40
N SER A 32 27.77 -5.10 16.46
CA SER A 32 28.99 -4.28 16.39
C SER A 32 30.12 -4.97 15.62
N GLY A 33 30.26 -6.29 15.74
CA GLY A 33 31.22 -7.09 14.97
C GLY A 33 30.76 -7.47 13.57
N ASN A 34 29.51 -7.19 13.19
CA ASN A 34 28.87 -7.61 11.94
C ASN A 34 28.08 -6.46 11.29
N GLN A 35 28.66 -5.25 11.21
CA GLN A 35 27.94 -4.07 10.72
C GLN A 35 27.49 -4.18 9.24
N ASP A 36 28.13 -5.02 8.44
CA ASP A 36 27.68 -5.29 7.06
C ASP A 36 26.28 -5.95 7.01
N ALA A 37 25.79 -6.51 8.13
CA ALA A 37 24.47 -7.14 8.25
C ALA A 37 23.32 -6.15 8.53
N ILE A 38 23.60 -4.88 8.81
CA ILE A 38 22.57 -3.87 9.08
C ILE A 38 22.46 -2.87 7.92
N ASN A 39 21.28 -2.32 7.72
CA ASN A 39 21.05 -1.20 6.83
C ASN A 39 20.79 0.07 7.67
N ILE A 40 21.55 1.12 7.37
CA ILE A 40 21.45 2.44 8.01
C ILE A 40 20.93 3.52 7.06
N SER A 41 20.68 3.15 5.80
CA SER A 41 20.13 4.06 4.80
C SER A 41 18.67 4.32 5.12
N PRO A 42 18.17 5.56 4.95
CA PRO A 42 16.76 5.87 5.15
C PRO A 42 15.91 4.96 4.26
N ASN A 43 14.99 4.22 4.88
CA ASN A 43 14.17 3.21 4.23
C ASN A 43 13.57 3.71 2.91
N ILE A 44 13.89 3.01 1.82
CA ILE A 44 13.05 3.02 0.63
C ILE A 44 11.84 2.17 0.99
N LEU A 45 10.71 2.80 1.31
CA LEU A 45 9.47 2.11 1.67
C LEU A 45 8.99 1.26 0.49
N LEU A 46 9.38 -0.01 0.47
CA LEU A 46 8.92 -1.03 -0.47
C LEU A 46 7.68 -1.74 0.11
N PRO A 47 6.71 -2.15 -0.72
CA PRO A 47 5.55 -2.92 -0.25
C PRO A 47 5.94 -4.37 0.08
N GLY A 48 5.47 -4.87 1.23
CA GLY A 48 5.71 -6.25 1.70
C GLY A 48 6.20 -6.30 3.15
N PHE A 49 6.80 -7.43 3.55
CA PHE A 49 7.69 -7.42 4.73
C PHE A 49 8.91 -6.58 4.38
N VAL A 50 9.05 -5.43 5.03
CA VAL A 50 10.11 -4.45 4.74
C VAL A 50 11.30 -4.63 5.68
N GLY A 51 11.44 -5.84 6.25
CA GLY A 51 12.44 -6.11 7.27
C GLY A 51 11.96 -5.83 8.69
N ILE A 52 12.95 -5.65 9.56
CA ILE A 52 12.78 -5.45 10.99
C ILE A 52 13.55 -4.17 11.34
N THR A 53 12.85 -3.23 11.95
CA THR A 53 13.49 -2.04 12.52
C THR A 53 13.93 -2.34 13.94
N VAL A 54 15.19 -2.04 14.23
CA VAL A 54 15.79 -2.15 15.56
C VAL A 54 16.01 -0.76 16.11
N GLU A 55 15.39 -0.48 17.26
CA GLU A 55 15.57 0.75 18.03
C GLU A 55 16.37 0.44 19.30
N ILE A 56 17.55 1.05 19.44
CA ILE A 56 18.33 1.02 20.69
C ILE A 56 17.73 2.07 21.62
N LEU A 57 17.14 1.66 22.73
CA LEU A 57 16.45 2.60 23.63
C LEU A 57 17.39 3.35 24.58
N ASP A 58 18.65 2.91 24.69
CA ASP A 58 19.68 3.56 25.51
C ASP A 58 20.82 4.09 24.63
N HIS A 59 21.00 5.40 24.64
CA HIS A 59 22.03 6.10 23.87
C HIS A 59 23.45 5.69 24.29
N THR A 60 23.67 5.38 25.57
CA THR A 60 24.99 4.97 26.07
C THR A 60 25.42 3.65 25.45
N SER A 61 24.50 2.71 25.33
CA SER A 61 24.72 1.42 24.66
C SER A 61 25.02 1.58 23.17
N ALA A 62 24.28 2.43 22.46
CA ALA A 62 24.53 2.70 21.04
C ALA A 62 25.96 3.23 20.81
N LEU A 63 26.37 4.24 21.59
CA LEU A 63 27.73 4.79 21.56
C LEU A 63 28.79 3.74 21.90
N LYS A 64 28.58 2.96 22.97
CA LYS A 64 29.51 1.91 23.42
C LYS A 64 29.82 0.89 22.33
N PHE A 65 28.84 0.55 21.50
CA PHE A 65 28.97 -0.44 20.43
C PHE A 65 29.21 0.15 19.04
N GLY A 66 29.27 1.48 18.92
CA GLY A 66 29.50 2.17 17.65
C GLY A 66 28.37 1.93 16.63
N LEU A 67 27.12 1.87 17.11
CA LEU A 67 25.93 1.59 16.30
C LEU A 67 25.00 2.81 16.26
N PRO A 68 24.26 3.02 15.16
CA PRO A 68 23.21 4.03 15.16
C PRO A 68 22.06 3.62 16.09
N MET A 69 21.30 4.62 16.55
CA MET A 69 20.14 4.40 17.42
C MET A 69 19.03 3.60 16.75
N VAL A 70 18.90 3.74 15.42
CA VAL A 70 17.90 3.05 14.61
C VAL A 70 18.57 2.50 13.36
N PHE A 71 18.28 1.26 13.03
CA PHE A 71 18.72 0.61 11.81
C PHE A 71 17.77 -0.54 11.44
N ASP A 72 17.87 -1.00 10.20
CA ASP A 72 17.03 -2.07 9.67
C ASP A 72 17.84 -3.33 9.40
N VAL A 73 17.17 -4.48 9.46
CA VAL A 73 17.72 -5.78 9.09
C VAL A 73 16.66 -6.59 8.33
N SER A 74 17.12 -7.56 7.52
CA SER A 74 16.24 -8.40 6.69
C SER A 74 15.34 -7.61 5.73
N ASP A 75 15.74 -6.39 5.37
CA ASP A 75 15.03 -5.48 4.48
C ASP A 75 15.46 -5.63 2.99
N GLY A 76 16.52 -6.41 2.76
CA GLY A 76 17.09 -6.64 1.42
C GLY A 76 18.15 -5.62 0.99
N HIS A 77 18.55 -4.71 1.87
CA HIS A 77 19.44 -3.59 1.54
C HIS A 77 20.77 -3.57 2.32
N ALA A 78 20.97 -4.48 3.27
CA ALA A 78 22.26 -4.67 3.94
C ALA A 78 23.35 -5.13 2.96
N LYS A 79 24.62 -4.77 3.23
CA LYS A 79 25.78 -5.17 2.42
C LYS A 79 25.99 -6.69 2.41
N ASP A 80 25.73 -7.35 3.53
CA ASP A 80 25.61 -8.81 3.64
C ASP A 80 24.16 -9.21 3.96
N ILE A 81 23.40 -9.48 2.90
CA ILE A 81 21.98 -9.89 2.97
C ILE A 81 21.80 -11.21 3.75
N SER A 82 22.77 -12.14 3.63
CA SER A 82 22.67 -13.45 4.28
C SER A 82 22.85 -13.33 5.80
N ALA A 83 23.85 -12.56 6.23
CA ALA A 83 24.05 -12.22 7.64
C ALA A 83 22.89 -11.41 8.19
N SER A 84 22.38 -10.44 7.42
CA SER A 84 21.21 -9.63 7.79
C SER A 84 19.98 -10.51 8.06
N ARG A 85 19.71 -11.49 7.19
CA ARG A 85 18.59 -12.42 7.36
C ARG A 85 18.72 -13.27 8.63
N LYS A 86 19.92 -13.78 8.92
CA LYS A 86 20.20 -14.55 10.15
C LYS A 86 20.00 -13.68 11.39
N LEU A 87 20.46 -12.43 11.34
CA LEU A 87 20.29 -11.46 12.41
C LEU A 87 18.81 -11.13 12.64
N GLY A 88 18.02 -10.92 11.59
CA GLY A 88 16.58 -10.71 11.72
C GLY A 88 15.86 -11.90 12.35
N GLN A 89 16.21 -13.13 11.99
CA GLN A 89 15.63 -14.31 12.64
C GLN A 89 15.98 -14.39 14.14
N LEU A 90 17.24 -14.09 14.50
CA LEU A 90 17.66 -14.02 15.90
C LEU A 90 16.83 -12.99 16.68
N LEU A 91 16.70 -11.77 16.14
CA LEU A 91 15.95 -10.69 16.79
C LEU A 91 14.47 -11.04 16.97
N LEU A 92 13.85 -11.68 15.99
CA LEU A 92 12.47 -12.14 16.10
C LEU A 92 12.33 -13.22 17.18
N ASN A 93 13.19 -14.23 17.20
CA ASN A 93 13.13 -15.30 18.21
C ASN A 93 13.25 -14.76 19.64
N GLU A 94 14.14 -13.80 19.85
CA GLU A 94 14.34 -13.17 21.17
C GLU A 94 13.19 -12.23 21.55
N ALA A 95 12.63 -11.49 20.58
CA ALA A 95 11.51 -10.58 20.82
C ALA A 95 10.16 -11.31 20.98
N GLU A 96 9.99 -12.48 20.38
CA GLU A 96 8.74 -13.27 20.39
C GLU A 96 8.36 -13.78 21.79
N VAL A 97 9.37 -14.05 22.63
CA VAL A 97 9.18 -14.38 24.06
C VAL A 97 8.51 -13.24 24.84
N THR A 98 8.69 -11.99 24.42
CA THR A 98 8.07 -10.81 25.04
C THR A 98 6.71 -10.47 24.41
N LEU A 99 6.57 -10.71 23.10
CA LEU A 99 5.34 -10.44 22.34
C LEU A 99 4.11 -11.20 22.85
N SER A 100 4.27 -12.35 23.51
CA SER A 100 3.16 -13.14 24.07
C SER A 100 2.56 -12.56 25.36
N ASN A 101 3.24 -11.62 26.02
CA ASN A 101 2.87 -11.19 27.38
C ASN A 101 2.23 -9.78 27.47
N GLU A 102 2.24 -8.97 26.40
CA GLU A 102 1.73 -7.58 26.43
C GLU A 102 0.47 -7.35 25.56
N SER A 103 -0.52 -8.25 25.60
CA SER A 103 -1.79 -8.04 24.86
C SER A 103 -2.73 -6.97 25.47
N GLU A 104 -2.39 -6.35 26.62
CA GLU A 104 -3.31 -5.49 27.37
C GLU A 104 -3.13 -3.97 27.21
N THR A 105 -2.05 -3.48 26.60
CA THR A 105 -1.81 -2.01 26.43
C THR A 105 -2.32 -1.44 25.10
N PHE A 106 -3.22 -2.15 24.41
CA PHE A 106 -3.78 -1.75 23.12
C PHE A 106 -4.90 -0.68 23.16
N ASN A 107 -5.38 -0.25 24.35
CA ASN A 107 -6.64 0.50 24.47
C ASN A 107 -6.56 2.02 24.73
N SER A 108 -5.40 2.67 24.85
CA SER A 108 -5.35 4.09 25.26
C SER A 108 -5.15 5.13 24.13
N CYS A 109 -5.04 4.73 22.86
CA CYS A 109 -5.00 5.67 21.71
C CYS A 109 -6.30 5.64 20.87
N GLY A 110 -7.43 5.29 21.50
CA GLY A 110 -8.72 5.01 20.85
C GLY A 110 -9.75 6.16 20.82
N GLN A 111 -9.36 7.41 21.08
CA GLN A 111 -10.33 8.52 21.23
C GLN A 111 -10.41 9.55 20.10
N MET A 112 -9.65 9.41 18.99
CA MET A 112 -9.77 10.32 17.83
C MET A 112 -10.22 9.68 16.49
N LEU A 113 -10.48 8.37 16.42
CA LEU A 113 -10.80 7.66 15.16
C LEU A 113 -12.24 7.11 15.08
N ARG A 114 -13.24 7.73 15.71
CA ARG A 114 -14.56 7.10 15.87
C ARG A 114 -15.44 6.96 14.62
N ASN A 115 -15.07 7.53 13.47
CA ASN A 115 -15.95 7.53 12.27
C ASN A 115 -15.27 7.07 10.97
N VAL A 116 -14.28 6.17 11.01
CA VAL A 116 -13.64 5.64 9.78
C VAL A 116 -14.11 4.21 9.52
N SER A 117 -14.72 3.98 8.36
CA SER A 117 -15.02 2.64 7.85
C SER A 117 -13.78 2.06 7.17
N TYR A 118 -13.59 0.76 7.33
CA TYR A 118 -12.45 0.04 6.79
C TYR A 118 -12.92 -1.03 5.81
N ASP A 119 -12.56 -0.86 4.54
CA ASP A 119 -12.87 -1.83 3.51
C ASP A 119 -11.60 -2.47 2.92
N SER A 120 -11.46 -3.77 3.11
CA SER A 120 -10.35 -4.56 2.59
C SER A 120 -10.69 -5.18 1.24
N SER A 121 -9.66 -5.47 0.45
CA SER A 121 -9.76 -6.27 -0.78
C SER A 121 -10.04 -7.76 -0.52
N GLU A 122 -10.89 -8.08 0.45
CA GLU A 122 -11.39 -9.44 0.66
C GLU A 122 -12.20 -9.94 -0.54
N LYS A 123 -12.24 -11.26 -0.72
CA LYS A 123 -12.88 -11.89 -1.89
C LYS A 123 -14.33 -11.44 -2.12
N ALA A 124 -15.10 -11.17 -1.05
CA ALA A 124 -16.49 -10.73 -1.14
C ALA A 124 -16.64 -9.29 -1.68
N ARG A 125 -15.57 -8.48 -1.58
CA ARG A 125 -15.56 -7.08 -2.00
C ARG A 125 -14.85 -6.85 -3.34
N ARG A 126 -14.45 -7.91 -4.04
CA ARG A 126 -13.90 -7.86 -5.40
C ARG A 126 -14.98 -8.18 -6.43
N ASP A 127 -14.95 -7.47 -7.55
CA ASP A 127 -15.97 -7.61 -8.61
C ASP A 127 -15.80 -8.84 -9.51
N SER A 128 -14.68 -9.55 -9.40
CA SER A 128 -14.38 -10.74 -10.19
C SER A 128 -13.32 -11.59 -9.48
N GLN A 129 -13.53 -12.91 -9.49
CA GLN A 129 -12.45 -13.87 -9.18
C GLN A 129 -11.72 -14.33 -10.44
N GLU A 130 -12.30 -14.06 -11.62
CA GLU A 130 -11.67 -14.32 -12.90
C GLU A 130 -10.61 -13.26 -13.17
N THR A 131 -9.36 -13.64 -12.94
CA THR A 131 -8.17 -12.88 -13.27
C THR A 131 -7.66 -13.34 -14.62
N HIS A 132 -7.61 -12.41 -15.58
CA HIS A 132 -6.89 -12.65 -16.83
C HIS A 132 -5.45 -12.21 -16.67
N PHE A 133 -4.55 -13.18 -16.80
CA PHE A 133 -3.13 -12.90 -16.88
C PHE A 133 -2.79 -12.34 -18.24
N LYS A 134 -2.20 -11.15 -18.22
CA LYS A 134 -1.37 -10.73 -19.33
C LYS A 134 -0.14 -10.08 -18.72
N SER A 135 1.02 -10.68 -18.97
CA SER A 135 2.29 -9.96 -18.81
C SER A 135 2.29 -8.85 -19.85
N ASP A 136 1.68 -7.73 -19.51
CA ASP A 136 1.97 -6.51 -20.22
C ASP A 136 3.39 -6.15 -19.79
N MET A 137 4.34 -6.14 -20.73
CA MET A 137 5.67 -5.60 -20.44
C MET A 137 5.59 -4.08 -20.29
N THR A 138 4.72 -3.59 -19.41
CA THR A 138 4.80 -2.23 -18.92
C THR A 138 5.92 -2.23 -17.90
N HIS A 139 7.14 -1.96 -18.38
CA HIS A 139 8.34 -1.89 -17.56
C HIS A 139 8.73 -3.22 -16.87
N GLY A 140 8.54 -4.35 -17.56
CA GLY A 140 8.99 -5.67 -17.10
C GLY A 140 8.17 -6.34 -15.97
N SER A 141 7.04 -5.75 -15.56
CA SER A 141 6.17 -6.29 -14.51
C SER A 141 5.13 -7.28 -15.04
N THR A 142 4.72 -8.26 -14.23
CA THR A 142 3.57 -9.13 -14.50
C THR A 142 2.34 -8.62 -13.76
N VAL A 143 1.36 -8.12 -14.50
CA VAL A 143 0.13 -7.51 -13.97
C VAL A 143 -1.11 -8.30 -14.39
N GLN A 144 -2.24 -8.03 -13.74
CA GLN A 144 -3.53 -8.67 -13.99
C GLN A 144 -4.56 -7.65 -14.45
N TYR A 145 -5.49 -8.11 -15.27
CA TYR A 145 -6.69 -7.37 -15.64
C TYR A 145 -7.91 -8.06 -15.03
N ALA A 146 -8.80 -7.28 -14.42
CA ALA A 146 -10.08 -7.77 -13.97
C ALA A 146 -11.06 -7.86 -15.15
N THR A 147 -12.00 -8.79 -15.11
CA THR A 147 -13.11 -8.80 -16.07
C THR A 147 -13.96 -7.53 -15.91
N TYR A 148 -14.39 -6.94 -17.03
CA TYR A 148 -15.28 -5.78 -16.99
C TYR A 148 -16.67 -6.17 -16.47
N ASN A 149 -16.91 -5.95 -15.18
CA ASN A 149 -18.17 -6.30 -14.51
C ASN A 149 -18.99 -5.05 -14.15
N SER A 150 -19.57 -4.37 -15.14
CA SER A 150 -20.32 -3.14 -14.89
C SER A 150 -21.57 -3.37 -14.02
N ALA A 151 -22.22 -4.52 -14.14
CA ALA A 151 -23.44 -4.82 -13.37
C ALA A 151 -23.19 -4.79 -11.85
N TRP A 152 -22.05 -5.33 -11.40
CA TRP A 152 -21.71 -5.39 -9.98
C TRP A 152 -21.43 -4.01 -9.36
N TRP A 153 -20.84 -3.09 -10.13
CA TRP A 153 -20.57 -1.71 -9.70
C TRP A 153 -21.73 -0.74 -9.90
N ASN A 154 -22.63 -1.07 -10.84
CA ASN A 154 -23.81 -0.27 -11.16
C ASN A 154 -25.05 -0.73 -10.40
N ASP A 155 -24.90 -1.71 -9.50
CA ASP A 155 -25.94 -2.12 -8.58
C ASP A 155 -26.46 -0.90 -7.78
N PRO A 156 -27.77 -0.62 -7.79
CA PRO A 156 -28.31 0.59 -7.17
C PRO A 156 -27.98 0.75 -5.69
N ALA A 157 -27.80 -0.34 -4.94
CA ALA A 157 -27.50 -0.28 -3.51
C ALA A 157 -26.07 0.22 -3.24
N HIS A 158 -25.14 0.04 -4.19
CA HIS A 158 -23.73 0.37 -4.02
C HIS A 158 -23.26 1.52 -4.94
N LEU A 159 -24.10 1.93 -5.89
CA LEU A 159 -23.77 2.91 -6.92
C LEU A 159 -23.21 4.21 -6.35
N ARG A 160 -23.80 4.70 -5.25
CA ARG A 160 -23.51 6.02 -4.65
C ARG A 160 -22.32 6.05 -3.70
N GLY A 161 -21.91 4.92 -3.12
CA GLY A 161 -20.78 4.88 -2.17
C GLY A 161 -19.43 4.60 -2.77
N ASN A 162 -19.39 4.30 -4.06
CA ASN A 162 -18.19 3.88 -4.75
C ASN A 162 -17.75 4.96 -5.74
N ASN A 163 -16.45 5.19 -5.86
CA ASN A 163 -15.85 6.20 -6.73
C ASN A 163 -14.75 5.59 -7.62
N CYS A 164 -13.99 6.44 -8.30
CA CYS A 164 -12.89 6.00 -9.17
C CYS A 164 -11.80 5.26 -8.40
N TYR A 165 -11.53 5.65 -7.14
CA TYR A 165 -10.51 5.02 -6.31
C TYR A 165 -10.91 3.62 -5.85
N ALA A 166 -12.14 3.44 -5.35
CA ALA A 166 -12.71 2.13 -5.01
C ALA A 166 -12.66 1.18 -6.22
N TYR A 167 -13.08 1.68 -7.38
CA TYR A 167 -13.06 0.95 -8.64
C TYR A 167 -11.64 0.50 -9.03
N ALA A 168 -10.68 1.42 -8.99
CA ALA A 168 -9.28 1.13 -9.29
C ALA A 168 -8.67 0.08 -8.36
N CYS A 169 -8.97 0.19 -7.06
CA CYS A 169 -8.55 -0.77 -6.04
C CYS A 169 -9.21 -2.15 -6.16
N ASN A 170 -10.25 -2.26 -6.99
CA ASN A 170 -11.13 -3.42 -7.05
C ASN A 170 -11.75 -3.79 -5.70
N VAL A 171 -12.19 -2.79 -4.94
CA VAL A 171 -12.83 -2.97 -3.64
C VAL A 171 -14.13 -2.19 -3.62
N ARG A 172 -15.28 -2.88 -3.51
CA ARG A 172 -16.54 -2.20 -3.21
C ARG A 172 -16.55 -1.79 -1.76
N THR A 173 -17.04 -0.59 -1.53
CA THR A 173 -17.46 -0.12 -0.22
C THR A 173 -18.97 -0.22 -0.09
N ASP A 174 -19.43 -0.36 1.16
CA ASP A 174 -20.85 -0.40 1.51
C ASP A 174 -21.41 1.01 1.83
N GLY A 175 -20.61 2.05 1.57
CA GLY A 175 -21.05 3.44 1.69
C GLY A 175 -22.26 3.73 0.80
N ASN A 176 -23.04 4.74 1.16
CA ASN A 176 -24.20 5.18 0.38
C ASN A 176 -24.19 6.69 0.07
N THR A 177 -23.15 7.39 0.53
CA THR A 177 -22.95 8.83 0.30
C THR A 177 -21.55 9.11 -0.26
N GLN A 178 -21.39 10.32 -0.80
CA GLN A 178 -20.11 10.83 -1.27
C GLN A 178 -19.11 11.09 -0.14
N SER A 179 -19.58 11.47 1.06
CA SER A 179 -18.70 11.64 2.22
C SER A 179 -18.06 10.31 2.63
N SER A 180 -18.76 9.19 2.38
CA SER A 180 -18.26 7.85 2.63
C SER A 180 -17.42 7.27 1.48
N TRP A 181 -16.85 8.11 0.62
CA TRP A 181 -15.96 7.62 -0.43
C TRP A 181 -14.55 7.34 0.10
N PRO A 182 -13.91 6.26 -0.40
CA PRO A 182 -12.52 6.02 -0.09
C PRO A 182 -11.62 6.96 -0.91
N HIS A 183 -10.50 7.34 -0.32
CA HIS A 183 -9.49 8.18 -0.97
C HIS A 183 -8.07 7.67 -0.66
N PRO A 184 -7.07 7.94 -1.54
CA PRO A 184 -5.69 7.59 -1.29
C PRO A 184 -5.18 8.16 0.04
N GLY A 185 -4.64 7.31 0.91
CA GLY A 185 -4.05 7.69 2.20
C GLY A 185 -5.06 8.01 3.31
N PHE A 186 -6.37 7.88 3.03
CA PHE A 186 -7.42 8.30 3.97
C PHE A 186 -7.37 7.51 5.28
N CYS A 187 -6.96 6.24 5.25
CA CYS A 187 -6.79 5.41 6.45
C CYS A 187 -5.87 6.03 7.51
N GLN A 188 -4.90 6.82 7.07
CA GLN A 188 -3.87 7.39 7.94
C GLN A 188 -4.15 8.87 8.24
N LYS A 189 -4.58 9.62 7.21
CA LYS A 189 -4.70 11.08 7.31
C LYS A 189 -6.12 11.56 7.59
N SER A 190 -7.14 10.72 7.37
CA SER A 190 -8.56 11.12 7.41
C SER A 190 -8.82 12.41 6.62
N LYS A 191 -8.09 12.59 5.51
CA LYS A 191 -8.09 13.78 4.68
C LYS A 191 -8.10 13.37 3.20
N ILE A 192 -8.94 14.04 2.42
CA ILE A 192 -8.96 13.92 0.96
C ILE A 192 -7.76 14.69 0.40
N PRO A 193 -6.94 14.10 -0.49
CA PRO A 193 -5.87 14.83 -1.13
C PRO A 193 -6.37 16.07 -1.87
N GLY A 194 -5.67 17.20 -1.72
CA GLY A 194 -6.00 18.45 -2.43
C GLY A 194 -4.94 18.90 -3.44
N SER A 195 -3.87 18.11 -3.65
CA SER A 195 -2.81 18.38 -4.61
C SER A 195 -2.16 17.09 -5.12
N ASN A 196 -1.33 17.21 -6.17
CA ASN A 196 -0.57 16.08 -6.71
C ASN A 196 0.39 15.48 -5.66
N GLU A 197 1.02 16.31 -4.83
CA GLU A 197 1.94 15.88 -3.78
C GLU A 197 1.21 15.08 -2.71
N GLU A 198 0.08 15.60 -2.21
CA GLU A 198 -0.74 14.91 -1.21
C GLU A 198 -1.31 13.61 -1.77
N LEU A 199 -1.72 13.60 -3.04
CA LEU A 199 -2.23 12.41 -3.72
C LEU A 199 -1.17 11.33 -3.84
N LEU A 200 0.01 11.68 -4.36
CA LEU A 200 1.11 10.72 -4.52
C LEU A 200 1.66 10.25 -3.18
N GLU A 201 1.55 11.04 -2.12
CA GLU A 201 1.79 10.59 -0.76
C GLU A 201 0.73 9.59 -0.30
N GLY A 202 -0.56 9.88 -0.51
CA GLY A 202 -1.65 8.95 -0.18
C GLY A 202 -1.55 7.61 -0.93
N VAL A 203 -1.20 7.65 -2.21
CA VAL A 203 -0.94 6.47 -3.06
C VAL A 203 0.19 5.62 -2.49
N ARG A 204 1.28 6.24 -2.04
CA ARG A 204 2.39 5.53 -1.37
C ARG A 204 1.95 4.94 -0.04
N ASN A 205 1.17 5.68 0.75
CA ASN A 205 0.66 5.23 2.04
C ASN A 205 -0.27 4.02 1.92
N ASP A 206 -1.01 3.92 0.82
CA ASP A 206 -1.89 2.79 0.50
C ASP A 206 -1.18 1.65 -0.25
N ARG A 207 0.17 1.71 -0.38
CA ARG A 207 1.03 0.71 -1.02
C ARG A 207 0.77 0.50 -2.52
N ILE A 208 0.30 1.53 -3.21
CA ILE A 208 0.11 1.49 -4.66
C ILE A 208 1.44 1.82 -5.34
N ILE A 209 1.90 0.91 -6.20
CA ILE A 209 3.25 0.94 -6.76
C ILE A 209 3.24 1.72 -8.07
N ARG A 210 4.02 2.79 -8.19
CA ARG A 210 4.19 3.49 -9.47
C ARG A 210 5.08 2.65 -10.41
N LEU A 211 4.59 2.39 -11.62
CA LEU A 211 5.32 1.65 -12.64
C LEU A 211 6.21 2.59 -13.45
N LYS A 212 7.52 2.31 -13.48
CA LYS A 212 8.53 3.09 -14.22
C LYS A 212 9.60 2.18 -14.80
N GLU A 213 10.29 2.64 -15.83
CA GLU A 213 11.44 1.94 -16.41
C GLU A 213 12.56 1.74 -15.38
N GLY A 214 13.22 0.58 -15.43
CA GLY A 214 14.36 0.25 -14.56
C GLY A 214 14.01 -0.13 -13.12
N MET A 215 12.73 -0.21 -12.76
CA MET A 215 12.34 -0.66 -11.42
C MET A 215 12.32 -2.19 -11.30
N SER A 216 12.39 -2.69 -10.06
CA SER A 216 12.11 -4.10 -9.77
C SER A 216 10.69 -4.45 -10.22
N PRO A 217 10.51 -5.55 -10.97
CA PRO A 217 9.21 -5.89 -11.53
C PRO A 217 8.20 -6.26 -10.45
N VAL A 218 6.97 -5.78 -10.62
CA VAL A 218 5.83 -6.24 -9.82
C VAL A 218 5.38 -7.58 -10.37
N ASN A 219 5.30 -8.61 -9.51
CA ASN A 219 4.92 -9.96 -9.90
C ASN A 219 3.58 -10.33 -9.28
N GLY A 220 2.48 -10.04 -9.97
CA GLY A 220 1.16 -10.50 -9.56
C GLY A 220 0.89 -11.96 -9.95
N SER A 221 0.02 -12.63 -9.19
CA SER A 221 -0.48 -13.99 -9.46
C SER A 221 -2.02 -14.01 -9.45
N ASN A 222 -2.65 -15.18 -9.66
CA ASN A 222 -4.11 -15.33 -9.51
C ASN A 222 -4.52 -15.21 -8.04
N GLU A 223 -3.68 -15.74 -7.16
CA GLU A 223 -3.88 -15.73 -5.71
C GLU A 223 -3.61 -14.33 -5.14
N ASN A 224 -2.69 -13.58 -5.75
CA ASN A 224 -2.32 -12.23 -5.37
C ASN A 224 -2.19 -11.31 -6.60
N PRO A 225 -3.31 -10.84 -7.17
CA PRO A 225 -3.27 -10.01 -8.36
C PRO A 225 -2.70 -8.62 -8.07
N ALA A 226 -1.94 -8.12 -9.04
CA ALA A 226 -1.44 -6.78 -9.21
C ALA A 226 -2.21 -6.09 -10.35
N TRP A 227 -3.24 -5.32 -10.01
CA TRP A 227 -4.07 -4.64 -11.00
C TRP A 227 -3.37 -3.43 -11.58
N ILE A 228 -3.30 -3.32 -12.90
CA ILE A 228 -2.76 -2.12 -13.55
C ILE A 228 -3.82 -1.01 -13.62
N VAL A 229 -3.43 0.18 -13.20
CA VAL A 229 -4.27 1.38 -13.15
C VAL A 229 -3.53 2.58 -13.73
N GLY A 230 -4.29 3.56 -14.21
CA GLY A 230 -3.79 4.87 -14.64
C GLY A 230 -4.36 5.98 -13.76
N LEU A 231 -3.58 7.02 -13.53
CA LEU A 231 -3.95 8.13 -12.63
C LEU A 231 -3.80 9.47 -13.35
N ALA A 232 -4.88 10.23 -13.36
CA ALA A 232 -4.92 11.62 -13.79
C ALA A 232 -5.25 12.54 -12.61
N ALA A 233 -4.79 13.78 -12.67
CA ALA A 233 -5.11 14.82 -11.69
C ALA A 233 -5.11 16.20 -12.36
N GLY A 234 -5.64 17.21 -11.66
CA GLY A 234 -5.66 18.60 -12.11
C GLY A 234 -6.95 19.32 -11.76
N PHE A 235 -7.26 20.36 -12.51
CA PHE A 235 -8.49 21.16 -12.35
C PHE A 235 -9.45 20.87 -13.53
N PRO A 236 -10.27 19.81 -13.45
CA PRO A 236 -11.07 19.36 -14.59
C PRO A 236 -12.07 20.42 -15.04
N ASN A 237 -12.05 20.76 -16.33
CA ASN A 237 -12.92 21.75 -16.98
C ASN A 237 -12.93 23.13 -16.30
N ASP A 238 -11.74 23.61 -15.91
CA ASP A 238 -11.54 24.89 -15.22
C ASP A 238 -12.30 24.98 -13.87
N ALA A 239 -12.54 23.83 -13.22
CA ALA A 239 -13.12 23.80 -11.90
C ALA A 239 -12.22 24.57 -10.90
N GLU A 240 -12.86 25.23 -9.93
CA GLU A 240 -12.14 25.90 -8.83
C GLU A 240 -11.47 24.91 -7.86
N ALA A 241 -11.88 23.64 -7.91
CA ALA A 241 -11.37 22.58 -7.06
C ALA A 241 -10.47 21.62 -7.84
N TRP A 242 -9.30 21.34 -7.25
CA TRP A 242 -8.42 20.27 -7.70
C TRP A 242 -9.08 18.91 -7.50
N ASP A 243 -8.88 17.99 -8.43
CA ASP A 243 -9.45 16.64 -8.42
C ASP A 243 -8.48 15.62 -9.03
N TYR A 244 -8.78 14.34 -8.84
CA TYR A 244 -8.07 13.23 -9.44
C TYR A 244 -9.02 12.16 -9.94
N HIS A 245 -8.53 11.35 -10.88
CA HIS A 245 -9.33 10.28 -11.44
C HIS A 245 -8.50 9.06 -11.79
N TRP A 246 -9.04 7.91 -11.42
CA TRP A 246 -8.41 6.62 -11.64
C TRP A 246 -9.11 5.85 -12.77
N TYR A 247 -8.27 5.15 -13.53
CA TYR A 247 -8.68 4.18 -14.54
C TYR A 247 -8.09 2.82 -14.18
N ARG A 248 -8.82 1.74 -14.46
CA ARG A 248 -8.35 0.37 -14.30
C ARG A 248 -8.38 -0.34 -15.63
N LYS A 249 -7.30 -1.03 -16.00
CA LYS A 249 -7.31 -1.83 -17.22
C LYS A 249 -8.11 -3.12 -16.97
N VAL A 250 -9.07 -3.39 -17.84
CA VAL A 250 -10.06 -4.46 -17.69
C VAL A 250 -10.19 -5.24 -18.97
N TRP A 251 -10.48 -6.53 -18.84
CA TRP A 251 -10.65 -7.46 -19.94
C TRP A 251 -12.12 -7.56 -20.37
N HIS A 252 -12.35 -7.79 -21.67
CA HIS A 252 -13.71 -7.79 -22.26
C HIS A 252 -14.61 -8.94 -21.76
N GLY A 253 -14.09 -10.00 -21.13
CA GLY A 253 -14.94 -11.10 -20.67
C GLY A 253 -15.14 -12.24 -21.69
N ASN A 254 -14.58 -12.13 -22.89
CA ASN A 254 -14.71 -13.12 -23.98
C ASN A 254 -13.35 -13.65 -24.40
N ASN A 255 -13.27 -14.75 -25.16
CA ASN A 255 -12.01 -15.33 -25.65
C ASN A 255 -11.12 -14.42 -26.53
N SER A 256 -11.35 -13.10 -26.57
CA SER A 256 -10.47 -12.14 -27.21
C SER A 256 -9.39 -11.63 -26.25
N ASP A 257 -8.24 -11.23 -26.78
CA ASP A 257 -7.19 -10.53 -26.04
C ASP A 257 -7.46 -9.03 -25.85
N SER A 258 -8.71 -8.59 -26.06
CA SER A 258 -9.08 -7.18 -26.01
C SER A 258 -9.26 -6.69 -24.59
N TYR A 259 -8.82 -5.46 -24.35
CA TYR A 259 -8.91 -4.77 -23.07
C TYR A 259 -9.39 -3.34 -23.28
N TYR A 260 -9.90 -2.76 -22.20
CA TYR A 260 -10.30 -1.36 -22.10
C TYR A 260 -9.76 -0.75 -20.81
N TRP A 261 -9.88 0.55 -20.70
CA TRP A 261 -9.77 1.26 -19.45
C TRP A 261 -11.16 1.51 -18.91
N GLY A 262 -11.51 0.81 -17.84
CA GLY A 262 -12.74 1.06 -17.07
C GLY A 262 -12.51 2.14 -16.04
N HIS A 263 -13.55 2.91 -15.71
CA HIS A 263 -13.50 3.90 -14.64
C HIS A 263 -14.91 4.19 -14.09
N LYS A 264 -14.97 4.77 -12.89
CA LYS A 264 -16.22 5.14 -12.21
C LYS A 264 -16.19 6.61 -11.77
N PRO A 265 -16.79 7.55 -12.53
CA PRO A 265 -16.80 8.98 -12.18
C PRO A 265 -17.75 9.27 -11.00
N GLY A 266 -17.23 9.23 -9.78
CA GLY A 266 -18.03 9.39 -8.56
C GLY A 266 -19.20 8.41 -8.52
N ALA A 267 -20.41 8.91 -8.21
CA ALA A 267 -21.64 8.11 -8.17
C ALA A 267 -22.20 7.71 -9.56
N SER A 268 -21.53 8.08 -10.66
CA SER A 268 -21.98 7.73 -12.00
C SER A 268 -21.80 6.25 -12.30
N LEU A 269 -22.47 5.77 -13.35
CA LEU A 269 -22.27 4.42 -13.86
C LEU A 269 -20.80 4.21 -14.28
N VAL A 270 -20.30 3.00 -14.07
CA VAL A 270 -19.03 2.57 -14.65
C VAL A 270 -19.11 2.67 -16.17
N ALA A 271 -18.08 3.26 -16.75
CA ALA A 271 -17.88 3.39 -18.18
C ALA A 271 -16.50 2.86 -18.57
N ASN A 272 -16.29 2.67 -19.87
CA ASN A 272 -15.01 2.26 -20.41
C ASN A 272 -14.58 3.14 -21.59
N THR A 273 -13.27 3.16 -21.84
CA THR A 273 -12.62 3.84 -22.96
C THR A 273 -11.48 2.98 -23.49
N ASN A 274 -11.10 3.17 -24.75
CA ASN A 274 -9.93 2.51 -25.33
C ASN A 274 -8.62 3.18 -24.89
N ASP A 275 -8.69 4.43 -24.43
CA ASP A 275 -7.53 5.26 -24.09
C ASP A 275 -7.84 6.12 -22.86
N ALA A 276 -7.21 5.80 -21.73
CA ALA A 276 -7.44 6.48 -20.46
C ALA A 276 -6.88 7.91 -20.44
N GLU A 277 -5.70 8.14 -21.01
CA GLU A 277 -5.04 9.45 -20.98
C GLU A 277 -5.82 10.43 -21.86
N LYS A 278 -6.26 9.98 -23.05
CA LYS A 278 -7.12 10.78 -23.92
C LYS A 278 -8.48 11.09 -23.28
N ASP A 279 -9.10 10.12 -22.60
CA ASP A 279 -10.36 10.36 -21.89
C ASP A 279 -10.18 11.32 -20.71
N ALA A 280 -9.07 11.21 -19.95
CA ALA A 280 -8.73 12.14 -18.87
C ALA A 280 -8.60 13.58 -19.38
N LYS A 281 -7.86 13.76 -20.49
CA LYS A 281 -7.72 15.07 -21.13
C LYS A 281 -9.06 15.62 -21.62
N LYS A 282 -9.92 14.78 -22.21
CA LYS A 282 -11.28 15.18 -22.63
C LYS A 282 -12.15 15.61 -21.44
N ARG A 283 -11.91 15.05 -20.26
CA ARG A 283 -12.57 15.44 -19.00
C ARG A 283 -11.94 16.67 -18.33
N GLY A 284 -10.87 17.22 -18.92
CA GLY A 284 -10.21 18.42 -18.46
C GLY A 284 -9.09 18.20 -17.44
N TYR A 285 -8.69 16.96 -17.14
CA TYR A 285 -7.50 16.73 -16.32
C TYR A 285 -6.24 17.15 -17.11
N ASP A 286 -5.40 17.98 -16.49
CA ASP A 286 -4.21 18.55 -17.11
C ASP A 286 -2.94 17.71 -16.90
N SER A 287 -2.97 16.76 -15.95
CA SER A 287 -1.80 15.99 -15.53
C SER A 287 -2.07 14.49 -15.57
N TRP A 288 -1.32 13.77 -16.41
CA TRP A 288 -1.22 12.32 -16.34
C TRP A 288 -0.07 11.92 -15.41
N LEU A 289 -0.38 11.37 -14.24
CA LEU A 289 0.62 11.05 -13.21
C LEU A 289 1.31 9.70 -13.49
N GLY A 290 0.75 8.89 -14.38
CA GLY A 290 1.35 7.66 -14.89
C GLY A 290 0.55 6.41 -14.54
N TYR A 291 1.21 5.27 -14.69
CA TYR A 291 0.66 3.95 -14.42
C TYR A 291 1.11 3.42 -13.07
N PHE A 292 0.23 2.66 -12.43
CA PHE A 292 0.48 2.06 -11.13
C PHE A 292 0.00 0.61 -11.10
N ALA A 293 0.53 -0.17 -10.17
CA ALA A 293 0.06 -1.50 -9.83
C ALA A 293 -0.52 -1.51 -8.41
N ILE A 294 -1.70 -2.10 -8.26
CA ILE A 294 -2.39 -2.26 -6.97
C ILE A 294 -2.40 -3.74 -6.59
N GLN A 295 -1.69 -4.09 -5.52
CA GLN A 295 -1.70 -5.42 -4.90
C GLN A 295 -2.34 -5.32 -3.52
N ASN A 296 -3.31 -6.20 -3.22
CA ASN A 296 -3.90 -6.39 -1.88
C ASN A 296 -3.99 -5.11 -1.03
N VAL A 297 -4.83 -4.18 -1.44
CA VAL A 297 -5.03 -2.90 -0.75
C VAL A 297 -6.14 -2.99 0.29
N LYS A 298 -6.02 -2.16 1.33
CA LYS A 298 -7.10 -1.81 2.25
C LYS A 298 -7.39 -0.34 2.05
N ILE A 299 -8.64 0.00 1.76
CA ILE A 299 -9.09 1.38 1.58
C ILE A 299 -9.98 1.79 2.76
N CYS A 300 -9.98 3.08 3.06
CA CYS A 300 -10.79 3.63 4.14
C CYS A 300 -11.61 4.79 3.65
N ALA A 301 -12.77 4.94 4.26
CA ALA A 301 -13.73 6.00 3.98
C ALA A 301 -14.28 6.57 5.29
N SER A 302 -14.91 7.75 5.25
CA SER A 302 -15.71 8.18 6.40
C SER A 302 -16.95 7.28 6.54
N LEU A 303 -17.39 7.05 7.77
CA LEU A 303 -18.75 6.61 8.05
C LEU A 303 -19.73 7.75 7.79
#